data_AF-A0A0D2SRC4-F1
#
_entry.id   AF-A0A0D2SRC4-F1
#
_cell.length_a   1.000
_cell.length_b   1.000
_cell.length_c   1.000
_cell.angle_alpha   90.00
_cell.angle_beta   90.00
_cell.angle_gamma   90.00
#
_symmetry.space_group_name_H-M   'P 1'
#
loop_
_entity.id
_entity.type
_entity.pdbx_description
1 polymer ?
#
loop_
_entity_poly.entity_id
_entity_poly.type
_entity_poly.pdbx_seq_one_letter_code
_entity_poly.pdbx_strand_id
1 'polypeptide(L)'
;MGRIFMITLEGRIYSCKHCFTHLALLDDIISKSFHCGHGKAYLFDKVVNITEGEKEERMMMTGLHTVVDIFCVGCGSIVGWKYV
;
A
#
# COMPACT_ATOMS: atom_id res chain seq x y z
N MET A 1 11.03 22.22 -10.59
CA MET A 1 10.48 20.94 -11.09
C MET A 1 11.26 19.80 -10.43
N GLY A 2 10.73 19.20 -9.37
CA GLY A 2 11.39 18.11 -8.64
C GLY A 2 11.38 16.81 -9.42
N ARG A 3 12.40 15.96 -9.25
CA ARG A 3 12.44 14.62 -9.84
C ARG A 3 11.72 13.65 -8.89
N ILE A 4 10.80 12.88 -9.43
CA ILE A 4 10.16 11.77 -8.72
C ILE A 4 11.14 10.59 -8.78
N PHE A 5 11.62 10.15 -7.62
CA PHE A 5 12.45 8.94 -7.52
C PHE A 5 11.54 7.73 -7.33
N MET A 6 11.57 6.82 -8.31
CA MET A 6 10.87 5.53 -8.23
C MET A 6 11.90 4.41 -8.07
N ILE A 7 11.61 3.50 -7.15
CA ILE A 7 12.37 2.28 -6.91
C ILE A 7 11.88 1.22 -7.89
N THR A 8 12.79 0.70 -8.71
CA THR A 8 12.51 -0.46 -9.55
C THR A 8 12.80 -1.74 -8.75
N LEU A 9 11.75 -2.51 -8.50
CA LEU A 9 11.85 -3.85 -7.91
C LEU A 9 12.17 -4.91 -8.97
N GLU A 10 12.84 -6.00 -8.58
CA GLU A 10 13.15 -7.16 -9.41
C GLU A 10 12.39 -8.41 -8.92
N GLY A 11 11.84 -9.21 -9.83
CA GLY A 11 11.13 -10.46 -9.51
C GLY A 11 9.61 -10.39 -9.72
N ARG A 12 8.85 -11.11 -8.89
CA ARG A 12 7.36 -11.12 -8.94
C ARG A 12 6.80 -9.94 -8.16
N ILE A 13 6.22 -8.98 -8.87
CA ILE A 13 5.89 -7.66 -8.34
C ILE A 13 4.38 -7.42 -8.42
N TYR A 14 3.86 -6.74 -7.40
CA TYR A 14 2.56 -6.08 -7.43
C TYR A 14 2.74 -4.64 -7.87
N SER A 15 1.95 -4.21 -8.85
CA SER A 15 2.04 -2.88 -9.43
C SER A 15 0.72 -2.13 -9.30
N CYS A 16 0.79 -0.80 -9.31
CA CYS A 16 -0.37 0.07 -9.35
C CYS A 16 -1.24 -0.28 -10.58
N LYS A 17 -2.54 -0.45 -10.37
CA LYS A 17 -3.50 -0.78 -11.44
C LYS A 17 -3.60 0.31 -12.52
N HIS A 18 -3.31 1.56 -12.17
CA HIS A 18 -3.52 2.71 -13.06
C HIS A 18 -2.28 3.08 -13.88
N CYS A 19 -1.09 3.03 -13.28
CA CYS A 19 0.15 3.48 -13.92
C CYS A 19 1.27 2.43 -13.91
N PHE A 20 1.00 1.21 -13.44
CA PHE A 20 1.95 0.09 -13.39
C PHE A 20 3.22 0.33 -12.56
N THR A 21 3.27 1.41 -11.77
CA THR A 21 4.37 1.66 -10.83
C THR A 21 4.50 0.49 -9.85
N HIS A 22 5.73 0.03 -9.62
CA HIS A 22 6.00 -1.12 -8.74
C HIS A 22 5.68 -0.74 -7.29
N LEU A 23 4.91 -1.57 -6.58
CA LEU A 23 4.47 -1.28 -5.21
C LEU A 23 5.06 -2.25 -4.19
N ALA A 24 5.08 -3.56 -4.47
CA ALA A 24 5.59 -4.54 -3.50
C ALA A 24 6.05 -5.82 -4.20
N LEU A 25 6.90 -6.60 -3.55
CA LEU A 25 7.22 -7.95 -4.00
C LEU A 25 6.19 -8.95 -3.47
N LEU A 26 6.04 -10.07 -4.18
CA LEU A 26 5.26 -11.20 -3.70
C LEU A 26 5.84 -11.81 -2.41
N ASP A 27 7.16 -11.73 -2.25
CA ASP A 27 7.89 -12.22 -1.07
C ASP A 27 7.59 -11.39 0.19
N ASP A 28 7.26 -10.10 0.01
CA ASP A 28 6.90 -9.20 1.10
C ASP A 28 5.45 -9.43 1.59
N ILE A 29 4.71 -10.41 1.07
CA ILE A 29 3.36 -10.71 1.55
C ILE A 29 3.43 -11.45 2.89
N ILE A 30 2.89 -10.81 3.93
CA ILE A 30 2.66 -11.44 5.24
C ILE A 30 1.42 -12.32 5.19
N SER A 31 0.31 -11.83 4.61
CA SER A 31 -0.94 -12.58 4.57
C SER A 31 -1.79 -12.28 3.35
N LYS A 32 -2.21 -13.35 2.64
CA LYS A 32 -3.19 -13.31 1.55
C LYS A 32 -4.63 -13.52 2.02
N SER A 33 -4.81 -13.91 3.27
CA SER A 33 -6.12 -14.18 3.89
C SER A 33 -6.58 -13.03 4.76
N PHE A 34 -6.07 -11.82 4.49
CA PHE A 34 -6.46 -10.64 5.22
C PHE A 34 -7.81 -10.12 4.70
N HIS A 35 -8.70 -9.75 5.61
CA HIS A 35 -10.04 -9.28 5.28
C HIS A 35 -10.26 -7.90 5.90
N CYS A 36 -10.60 -6.93 5.05
CA CYS A 36 -11.08 -5.62 5.46
C CYS A 36 -12.60 -5.58 5.40
N GLY A 37 -13.20 -4.53 5.95
CA GLY A 37 -14.66 -4.34 5.91
C GLY A 37 -15.27 -4.38 4.50
N HIS A 38 -14.49 -4.09 3.46
CA HIS A 38 -14.92 -4.07 2.06
C HIS A 38 -14.53 -5.35 1.27
N GLY A 39 -13.98 -6.37 1.93
CA GLY A 39 -13.64 -7.64 1.31
C GLY A 39 -12.17 -8.05 1.49
N LYS A 40 -11.66 -8.82 0.53
CA LYS A 40 -10.31 -9.40 0.59
C LYS A 40 -9.24 -8.32 0.38
N ALA A 41 -8.25 -8.30 1.26
CA ALA A 41 -7.07 -7.46 1.16
C ALA A 41 -5.81 -8.30 1.37
N TYR A 42 -4.65 -7.78 0.96
CA TYR A 42 -3.35 -8.42 1.18
C TYR A 42 -2.54 -7.56 2.14
N LEU A 43 -1.97 -8.21 3.14
CA LEU A 43 -1.07 -7.58 4.10
C LEU A 43 0.36 -7.80 3.62
N PHE A 44 1.09 -6.70 3.46
CA PHE A 44 2.49 -6.69 3.06
C PHE A 44 3.36 -6.17 4.21
N ASP A 45 4.57 -6.72 4.33
CA ASP A 45 5.64 -6.22 5.21
C ASP A 45 6.21 -4.92 4.67
N LYS A 46 6.47 -4.89 3.36
CA LYS A 46 7.11 -3.76 2.68
C LYS A 46 6.36 -3.35 1.42
N VAL A 47 6.20 -2.04 1.27
CA VAL A 47 5.63 -1.38 0.09
C VAL A 47 6.49 -0.16 -0.26
N VAL A 48 6.76 0.05 -1.54
CA VAL A 48 7.59 1.13 -2.09
C VAL A 48 6.79 1.99 -3.08
N ASN A 49 7.35 3.14 -3.47
CA ASN A 49 6.73 4.08 -4.42
C ASN A 49 5.33 4.55 -3.99
N ILE A 50 5.19 4.75 -2.68
CA ILE A 50 3.98 5.29 -2.07
C ILE A 50 4.28 6.59 -1.31
N THR A 51 3.26 7.42 -1.18
CA THR A 51 3.23 8.58 -0.27
C THR A 51 2.18 8.34 0.78
N GLU A 52 2.47 8.73 2.01
CA GLU A 52 1.55 8.60 3.15
C GLU A 52 0.67 9.86 3.23
N GLY A 53 -0.62 9.67 3.46
CA GLY A 53 -1.57 10.74 3.76
C GLY A 53 -1.57 11.13 5.23
N GLU A 54 -2.68 11.72 5.65
CA GLU A 54 -2.90 12.10 7.04
C GLU A 54 -3.19 10.88 7.92
N LYS A 55 -2.82 10.97 9.20
CA LYS A 55 -3.12 9.92 10.18
C LYS A 55 -4.59 10.00 10.56
N GLU A 56 -5.26 8.86 10.50
CA GLU A 56 -6.67 8.70 10.84
C GLU A 56 -6.85 7.56 11.83
N GLU A 57 -7.76 7.71 12.78
CA GLU A 57 -8.20 6.61 13.63
C GLU A 57 -9.35 5.87 12.93
N ARG A 58 -9.14 4.59 12.61
CA ARG A 58 -10.09 3.77 11.87
C ARG A 58 -10.48 2.54 12.70
N MET A 59 -11.78 2.40 12.95
CA MET A 59 -12.32 1.22 13.61
C MET A 59 -12.28 0.03 12.65
N MET A 60 -11.58 -1.04 13.05
CA MET A 60 -11.49 -2.31 12.32
C MET A 60 -12.07 -3.45 13.17
N MET A 61 -12.18 -4.65 12.58
CA MET A 61 -12.67 -5.83 13.29
C MET A 61 -11.86 -6.15 14.56
N THR A 62 -10.57 -5.83 14.59
CA THR A 62 -9.67 -6.08 15.72
C THR A 62 -9.60 -4.93 16.73
N GLY A 63 -10.33 -3.83 16.51
CA GLY A 63 -10.33 -2.66 17.39
C GLY A 63 -10.03 -1.34 16.66
N LEU A 64 -9.76 -0.29 17.44
CA LEU A 64 -9.39 1.03 16.93
C LEU A 64 -7.88 1.04 16.59
N HIS A 65 -7.55 1.42 15.36
CA HIS A 65 -6.16 1.51 14.89
C HIS A 65 -5.90 2.88 14.27
N THR A 66 -4.70 3.41 14.46
CA THR A 66 -4.25 4.58 13.69
C THR A 66 -3.67 4.09 12.37
N VAL A 67 -4.20 4.60 11.27
CA VAL A 67 -3.78 4.27 9.92
C VAL A 67 -3.48 5.52 9.11
N VAL A 68 -2.71 5.35 8.05
CA VAL A 68 -2.53 6.36 7.00
C VAL A 68 -2.91 5.74 5.67
N ASP A 69 -3.75 6.42 4.89
CA ASP A 69 -3.97 6.02 3.52
C ASP A 69 -2.66 6.23 2.72
N ILE A 70 -2.38 5.30 1.80
CA ILE A 70 -1.17 5.34 0.97
C ILE A 70 -1.55 5.53 -0.50
N PHE A 71 -0.80 6.40 -1.16
CA PHE A 71 -1.06 6.83 -2.54
C PHE A 71 0.10 6.45 -3.43
N CYS A 72 -0.17 6.05 -4.66
CA CYS A 72 0.87 5.76 -5.62
C CYS A 72 1.63 7.04 -6.02
N VAL A 73 2.95 7.03 -5.91
CA VAL A 73 3.81 8.16 -6.31
C VAL A 73 3.71 8.48 -7.82
N GLY A 74 3.38 7.48 -8.65
CA GLY A 74 3.29 7.65 -10.11
C GLY A 74 2.03 8.38 -10.59
N CYS A 75 0.87 8.10 -9.99
CA CYS A 75 -0.42 8.64 -10.47
C CYS A 75 -1.32 9.22 -9.37
N GLY A 76 -0.90 9.20 -8.11
CA GLY A 76 -1.65 9.74 -6.98
C GLY A 76 -2.89 8.93 -6.57
N SER A 77 -3.15 7.78 -7.18
CA SER A 77 -4.31 6.95 -6.81
C SER A 77 -4.09 6.31 -5.43
N ILE A 78 -5.15 6.17 -4.64
CA ILE A 78 -5.12 5.40 -3.39
C ILE A 78 -4.84 3.93 -3.73
N VAL A 79 -3.83 3.34 -3.09
CA VAL A 79 -3.43 1.94 -3.31
C VAL A 79 -3.59 1.05 -2.07
N GLY A 80 -3.90 1.65 -0.92
CA GLY A 80 -4.13 0.94 0.32
C GLY A 80 -4.03 1.87 1.52
N TRP A 81 -3.71 1.28 2.67
CA TRP A 81 -3.44 2.00 3.91
C TRP A 81 -2.37 1.25 4.71
N LYS A 82 -1.69 1.95 5.61
CA LYS A 82 -0.63 1.42 6.46
C LYS A 82 -1.00 1.63 7.93
N TYR A 83 -0.74 0.61 8.74
CA TYR A 83 -0.78 0.71 10.20
C TYR A 83 0.39 1.58 10.70
N VAL A 84 0.10 2.52 11.60
CA VAL A 84 1.09 3.41 12.24
C VAL A 84 1.44 2.92 13.63
#